data_AF-A0A965U2J8-F1
#
_entry.id   AF-A0A965U2J8-F1
#
_cell.length_a   1.000
_cell.length_b   1.000
_cell.length_c   1.000
_cell.angle_alpha   90.00
_cell.angle_beta   90.00
_cell.angle_gamma   90.00
#
_symmetry.space_group_name_H-M   'P 1'
#
loop_
_entity.id
_entity.type
_entity.pdbx_description
1 polymer ?
#
loop_
_entity_poly.entity_id
_entity_poly.type
_entity_poly.pdbx_seq_one_letter_code
_entity_poly.pdbx_strand_id
1 'polypeptide(L)' 'VMAIEGICSPDGRVLGKMGHSERRGEFVAKNIAGNKFQPLFEGGVAYFK' A
#
# COMPACT_ATOMS: atom_id res chain seq x y z
N VAL A 1 18.97 -6.55 -10.74
CA VAL A 1 18.28 -7.12 -9.56
C VAL A 1 16.96 -6.39 -9.39
N MET A 2 15.85 -7.08 -9.10
CA MET A 2 14.52 -6.46 -8.95
C MET A 2 14.34 -5.87 -7.54
N ALA A 3 13.80 -4.65 -7.43
CA ALA A 3 13.53 -3.96 -6.16
C ALA A 3 12.11 -4.29 -5.66
N ILE A 4 11.91 -5.54 -5.23
CA ILE A 4 10.60 -6.01 -4.77
C ILE A 4 10.32 -5.49 -3.36
N GLU A 5 9.26 -4.70 -3.21
CA GLU A 5 8.84 -4.07 -1.95
C GLU A 5 7.48 -4.61 -1.43
N GLY A 6 6.92 -5.61 -2.10
CA GLY A 6 5.69 -6.28 -1.70
C GLY A 6 5.40 -7.54 -2.52
N ILE A 7 4.60 -8.43 -1.93
CA ILE A 7 4.17 -9.72 -2.48
C ILE A 7 2.71 -9.99 -2.09
N CYS A 8 1.99 -10.74 -2.92
CA CYS A 8 0.65 -11.23 -2.60
C CYS A 8 0.65 -12.74 -2.46
N SER A 9 -0.27 -13.28 -1.65
CA SER A 9 -0.59 -14.71 -1.70
C SER A 9 -1.11 -15.09 -3.09
N PRO A 10 -0.96 -16.35 -3.52
CA PRO A 10 -1.43 -16.79 -4.84
C PRO A 10 -2.92 -16.56 -5.11
N ASP A 11 -3.74 -16.56 -4.05
CA ASP A 11 -5.18 -16.28 -4.10
C ASP A 11 -5.53 -14.79 -3.95
N GLY A 12 -4.53 -13.91 -3.82
CA GLY A 12 -4.67 -12.45 -3.74
C GLY A 12 -5.27 -11.92 -2.43
N ARG A 13 -5.51 -12.78 -1.44
CA ARG A 13 -6.20 -12.39 -0.19
C ARG A 13 -5.29 -11.76 0.85
N VAL A 14 -3.99 -12.01 0.77
CA VAL A 14 -2.98 -11.47 1.69
C VAL A 14 -1.95 -10.68 0.91
N LEU A 15 -1.76 -9.41 1.27
CA LEU A 15 -0.72 -8.54 0.76
C LEU A 15 0.35 -8.32 1.84
N GLY A 16 1.58 -8.75 1.58
CA GLY A 16 2.76 -8.37 2.36
C GLY A 16 3.47 -7.21 1.68
N LYS A 17 3.82 -6.16 2.43
CA LYS A 17 4.46 -4.95 1.89
C LYS A 17 5.42 -4.36 2.92
N MET A 18 6.56 -3.86 2.47
CA MET A 18 7.54 -3.19 3.32
C MET A 18 7.14 -1.74 3.64
N GLY A 19 6.56 -1.04 2.67
CA GLY A 19 6.12 0.35 2.85
C GLY A 19 4.86 0.49 3.72
N HIS A 20 4.85 1.49 4.59
CA HIS A 20 3.79 1.77 5.56
C HIS A 20 2.67 2.64 4.95
N SER A 21 1.67 2.02 4.32
CA SER A 21 0.55 2.74 3.67
C SER A 21 -0.43 3.39 4.66
N GLU A 22 -0.42 2.94 5.91
CA GLU A 22 -1.20 3.53 7.00
C GLU A 22 -0.68 4.90 7.43
N ARG A 23 0.61 5.19 7.20
CA ARG A 23 1.19 6.51 7.49
C ARG A 23 0.69 7.52 6.45
N ARG A 24 -0.33 8.29 6.83
CA ARG A 24 -0.92 9.37 6.02
C ARG A 24 -1.07 10.64 6.83
N GLY A 25 -0.89 11.78 6.18
CA GLY A 25 -1.05 13.09 6.81
C GLY A 25 -0.27 14.18 6.09
N GLU A 26 -0.53 15.43 6.45
CA GLU A 26 0.05 16.62 5.84
C GLU A 26 1.59 16.64 5.91
N PHE A 27 2.18 16.06 6.97
CA PHE A 27 3.62 16.08 7.21
C PHE A 27 4.34 14.78 6.84
N VAL A 28 3.68 13.82 6.18
CA VAL A 28 4.25 12.52 5.83
C VAL A 28 4.83 12.52 4.41
N ALA A 29 6.03 11.96 4.26
CA ALA A 29 6.69 11.76 2.96
C ALA A 29 6.81 13.03 2.09
N LYS A 30 7.08 14.17 2.74
CA LYS A 30 7.24 15.49 2.11
C LYS A 30 8.31 15.54 1.02
N ASN A 31 9.35 14.73 1.15
CA ASN A 31 10.47 14.65 0.23
C ASN A 31 10.26 13.66 -0.93
N ILE A 32 9.13 12.95 -0.97
CA ILE A 32 8.81 11.99 -2.02
C ILE A 32 7.88 12.67 -3.02
N ALA A 33 8.32 12.78 -4.27
CA ALA A 33 7.51 13.36 -5.34
C ALA A 33 6.32 12.47 -5.73
N GLY A 34 5.31 13.06 -6.35
CA GLY A 34 4.15 12.34 -6.90
C GLY A 34 3.05 12.00 -5.89
N ASN A 35 2.03 11.30 -6.40
CA ASN A 35 0.89 10.84 -5.61
C ASN A 35 1.29 9.67 -4.73
N LYS A 36 1.05 9.81 -3.42
CA LYS A 36 1.39 8.82 -2.39
C LYS A 36 0.19 7.99 -1.95
N PHE A 37 -1.01 8.29 -2.46
CA PHE A 37 -2.22 7.59 -2.09
C PHE A 37 -2.23 6.16 -2.65
N GLN A 38 -2.43 5.19 -1.76
CA GLN A 38 -2.66 3.79 -2.09
C GLN A 38 -4.00 3.38 -1.48
N PRO A 39 -5.03 3.05 -2.29
CA PRO A 39 -6.38 2.76 -1.80
C PRO A 39 -6.51 1.34 -1.21
N LEU A 40 -5.50 0.88 -0.46
CA LEU A 40 -5.45 -0.49 0.07
C LEU A 40 -6.56 -0.77 1.09
N PHE A 41 -6.81 0.18 1.98
CA PHE A 41 -7.84 0.03 3.01
C PHE A 41 -9.26 0.08 2.41
N GLU A 42 -9.50 1.02 1.49
CA GLU A 42 -10.79 1.13 0.79
C GLU A 42 -11.06 -0.11 -0.06
N GLY A 43 -10.06 -0.63 -0.78
CA GLY A 43 -10.15 -1.88 -1.52
C GLY A 43 -10.39 -3.09 -0.62
N GLY A 44 -9.71 -3.16 0.52
CA GLY A 44 -9.92 -4.21 1.52
C GLY A 44 -11.34 -4.21 2.08
N VAL A 45 -11.90 -3.04 2.38
CA VAL A 45 -13.31 -2.91 2.81
C VAL A 45 -14.27 -3.29 1.69
N ALA A 46 -14.00 -2.86 0.44
CA ALA A 46 -14.85 -3.15 -0.70
C ALA A 46 -14.92 -4.64 -1.03
N TYR A 47 -13.85 -5.40 -0.79
CA TYR A 47 -13.81 -6.85 -1.01
C TYR A 47 -14.85 -7.63 -0.18
N PHE A 48 -15.23 -7.13 1.00
CA PHE A 48 -16.18 -7.79 1.90
C PHE A 48 -17.62 -7.25 1.80
N LYS A 49 -17.89 -6.35 0.86
CA LYS A 49 -19.26 -5.88 0.55
C LYS A 49 -19.85 -6.71 -0.57
#